data_AF-A0A1G2IH47-F1
#
_entry.id   AF-A0A1G2IH47-F1
#
_cell.length_a   1.000
_cell.length_b   1.000
_cell.length_c   1.000
_cell.angle_alpha   90.00
_cell.angle_beta   90.00
_cell.angle_gamma   90.00
#
_symmetry.space_group_name_H-M   'P 1'
#
loop_
_entity.id
_entity.type
_entity.pdbx_description
1 polymer ?
#
loop_
_entity_poly.entity_id
_entity_poly.type
_entity_poly.pdbx_seq_one_letter_code
_entity_poly.pdbx_strand_id
1 'polypeptide(L)'
;MKNTFFLDVVFTILFLLLAFLFLKFLLGLVLIVFLIGVFRTWQIQHDSRNKVFLQGIFPSPAPDGLHQGIFLGHNTSWRGKKFDAANAKGINLFAGHNTAPGSDGQVEKYPFKTWQGKGLLDKKLDVLKIDYNVKGNPFWLRLIVDEIVQIAPNEYLGKMNLKIIPGFPFGVLYFELKK
;
A
#
# COMPACT_ATOMS: atom_id res chain seq x y z
N MET A 1 -7.96 -32.15 51.87
CA MET A 1 -7.92 -30.70 51.54
C MET A 1 -6.54 -30.14 51.13
N LYS A 2 -5.45 -30.92 51.05
CA LYS A 2 -4.10 -30.38 50.73
C LYS A 2 -3.60 -30.61 49.29
N ASN A 3 -4.33 -31.38 48.48
CA ASN A 3 -3.82 -31.82 47.16
C ASN A 3 -4.19 -30.87 46.00
N THR A 4 -5.24 -30.05 46.15
CA THR A 4 -5.67 -29.11 45.11
C THR A 4 -4.71 -27.93 44.97
N PHE A 5 -4.28 -27.33 46.09
CA PHE A 5 -3.36 -26.18 46.07
C PHE A 5 -2.04 -26.45 45.31
N PHE A 6 -1.43 -27.63 45.51
CA PHE A 6 -0.20 -27.99 44.79
C PHE A 6 -0.44 -28.14 43.28
N LEU A 7 -1.53 -28.80 42.90
CA LEU A 7 -1.93 -28.94 41.50
C LEU A 7 -2.23 -27.57 40.88
N ASP A 8 -2.95 -26.69 41.59
CA ASP A 8 -3.27 -25.34 41.14
C ASP A 8 -2.01 -24.52 40.88
N VAL A 9 -1.01 -24.62 41.77
CA VAL A 9 0.29 -23.97 41.59
C VAL A 9 1.02 -24.51 40.36
N VAL A 10 1.07 -25.84 40.18
CA VAL A 10 1.72 -26.47 39.02
C VAL A 10 1.04 -26.09 37.71
N PHE A 11 -0.30 -26.13 37.66
CA PHE A 11 -1.07 -25.70 36.49
C PHE A 11 -0.86 -24.23 36.17
N THR A 12 -0.80 -23.37 37.19
CA THR A 12 -0.53 -21.95 37.01
C THR A 12 0.86 -21.73 36.42
N ILE A 13 1.89 -22.40 36.95
CA ILE A 13 3.26 -22.30 36.42
C ILE A 13 3.30 -22.78 34.96
N LEU A 14 2.70 -23.92 34.65
CA LEU A 14 2.65 -24.45 33.29
C LEU A 14 1.94 -23.50 32.32
N PHE A 15 0.80 -22.95 32.73
CA PHE A 15 0.05 -21.97 31.95
C PHE A 15 0.89 -20.73 31.64
N LEU A 16 1.57 -20.16 32.65
CA LEU A 16 2.45 -19.01 32.46
C LEU A 16 3.61 -19.32 31.52
N LEU A 17 4.20 -20.52 31.62
CA LEU A 17 5.26 -20.99 30.72
C LEU A 17 4.76 -21.08 29.28
N LEU A 18 3.60 -21.69 29.05
CA LEU A 18 2.97 -21.79 27.73
C LEU A 18 2.61 -20.41 27.17
N ALA A 19 2.03 -19.53 27.99
CA ALA A 19 1.70 -18.17 27.59
C ALA A 19 2.96 -17.38 27.18
N PHE A 20 4.06 -17.54 27.91
CA PHE A 20 5.34 -16.92 27.58
C PHE A 20 5.94 -17.43 26.26
N LEU A 21 5.90 -18.75 26.03
CA LEU A 21 6.34 -19.36 24.77
C LEU A 21 5.46 -18.90 23.60
N PHE A 22 4.15 -18.85 23.79
CA PHE A 22 3.19 -18.36 22.80
C PHE A 22 3.43 -16.89 22.45
N LEU A 23 3.69 -16.04 23.46
CA LEU A 23 4.05 -14.65 23.25
C LEU A 23 5.33 -14.51 22.42
N LYS A 24 6.38 -15.27 22.74
CA LYS A 24 7.62 -15.29 21.96
C LYS A 24 7.40 -15.72 20.51
N PHE A 25 6.56 -16.74 20.30
CA PHE A 25 6.19 -17.16 18.97
C PHE A 25 5.49 -16.04 18.20
N LEU A 26 4.52 -15.35 18.82
CA LEU A 26 3.82 -14.22 18.21
C LEU A 26 4.78 -13.06 17.87
N LEU A 27 5.69 -12.72 18.78
CA LEU A 27 6.73 -11.70 18.53
C LEU A 27 7.67 -12.12 17.40
N GLY A 28 8.01 -13.41 17.31
CA GLY A 28 8.77 -13.97 16.20
C GLY A 28 8.05 -13.79 14.85
N LEU A 29 6.75 -14.06 14.78
CA LEU A 29 5.95 -13.83 13.57
C LEU A 29 5.90 -12.35 13.19
N VAL A 30 5.70 -11.45 14.15
CA VAL A 30 5.73 -10.00 13.91
C VAL A 30 7.08 -9.55 13.37
N LEU A 31 8.18 -10.05 13.95
CA LEU A 31 9.53 -9.76 13.47
C LEU A 31 9.75 -10.26 12.04
N ILE A 32 9.30 -11.46 11.70
CA ILE A 32 9.40 -12.01 10.34
C ILE A 32 8.65 -11.12 9.34
N VAL A 33 7.41 -10.73 9.64
CA VAL A 33 6.63 -9.84 8.77
C VAL A 33 7.32 -8.49 8.60
N PHE A 34 7.87 -7.94 9.69
CA PHE A 34 8.65 -6.70 9.65
C PHE A 34 9.88 -6.83 8.73
N LEU A 35 10.66 -7.90 8.88
CA LEU A 35 11.85 -8.17 8.05
C LEU A 35 11.48 -8.36 6.57
N ILE A 36 10.36 -9.02 6.27
CA ILE A 36 9.84 -9.12 4.91
C ILE A 36 9.53 -7.72 4.34
N GLY A 37 8.90 -6.85 5.13
CA GLY A 37 8.63 -5.47 4.73
C GLY A 37 9.90 -4.67 4.44
N VAL A 38 10.92 -4.79 5.31
CA VAL A 38 12.24 -4.14 5.12
C VAL A 38 12.90 -4.66 3.85
N PHE A 39 12.96 -5.98 3.67
CA PHE A 39 13.54 -6.59 2.48
C PHE A 39 12.80 -6.17 1.21
N ARG A 40 11.47 -6.13 1.24
CA ARG A 40 10.67 -5.68 0.10
C ARG A 40 10.93 -4.22 -0.23
N THR A 41 11.04 -3.36 0.78
CA THR A 41 11.38 -1.94 0.60
C THR A 41 12.76 -1.79 -0.05
N TRP A 42 13.74 -2.58 0.42
CA TRP A 42 15.07 -2.63 -0.18
C TRP A 42 15.01 -3.03 -1.66
N GLN A 43 14.22 -4.05 -2.02
CA GLN A 43 14.00 -4.44 -3.43
C GLN A 43 13.44 -3.28 -4.26
N ILE A 44 12.44 -2.57 -3.73
CA ILE A 44 11.81 -1.42 -4.41
C ILE A 44 12.79 -0.26 -4.60
N GLN A 45 13.72 -0.05 -3.68
CA GLN A 45 14.75 0.99 -3.81
C GLN A 45 15.85 0.61 -4.81
N HIS A 46 16.11 -0.68 -5.02
CA HIS A 46 17.12 -1.18 -5.96
C HIS A 46 16.56 -1.52 -7.35
N ASP A 47 15.23 -1.45 -7.52
CA ASP A 47 14.57 -1.59 -8.81
C ASP A 47 14.98 -0.47 -9.78
N SER A 48 15.13 -0.79 -11.07
CA SER A 48 15.49 0.20 -12.09
C SER A 48 14.50 1.36 -12.18
N ARG A 49 13.21 1.10 -11.89
CA ARG A 49 12.14 2.11 -11.84
C ARG A 49 12.34 3.12 -10.72
N ASN A 50 13.08 2.80 -9.66
CA ASN A 50 13.37 3.78 -8.61
C ASN A 50 14.19 4.95 -9.17
N LYS A 51 15.14 4.69 -10.07
CA LYS A 51 15.93 5.75 -10.71
C LYS A 51 15.04 6.69 -11.53
N VAL A 52 14.10 6.11 -12.30
CA VAL A 52 13.12 6.88 -13.09
C VAL A 52 12.20 7.67 -12.16
N PHE A 53 11.72 7.06 -11.08
CA PHE A 53 10.86 7.72 -10.10
C PHE A 53 11.55 8.92 -9.46
N LEU A 54 12.81 8.77 -9.07
CA LEU A 54 13.60 9.85 -8.46
C LEU A 54 13.92 11.00 -9.42
N GLN A 55 13.88 10.75 -10.73
CA GLN A 55 14.05 11.76 -11.78
C GLN A 55 12.73 12.39 -12.22
N GLY A 56 11.60 11.79 -11.84
CA GLY A 56 10.28 12.33 -12.15
C GLY A 56 10.03 13.66 -11.45
N ILE A 57 9.08 14.41 -11.99
CA ILE A 57 8.69 15.72 -11.44
C ILE A 57 7.30 15.66 -10.82
N PHE A 58 6.99 16.65 -9.99
CA PHE A 58 5.63 16.81 -9.49
C PHE A 58 4.66 17.03 -10.67
N PRO A 59 3.54 16.28 -10.77
CA PRO A 59 2.54 16.48 -11.81
C PRO A 59 1.94 17.89 -11.79
N SER A 60 2.23 18.69 -12.81
CA SER A 60 1.70 20.05 -12.95
C SER A 60 1.34 20.32 -14.43
N PRO A 61 0.04 20.40 -14.79
CA PRO A 61 -1.13 20.38 -13.90
C PRO A 61 -1.34 19.03 -13.21
N ALA A 62 -2.12 19.02 -12.13
CA ALA A 62 -2.51 17.77 -11.47
C ALA A 62 -3.27 16.85 -12.45
N PRO A 63 -3.09 15.51 -12.36
CA PRO A 63 -3.77 14.58 -13.25
C PRO A 63 -5.28 14.68 -13.09
N ASP A 64 -6.00 14.67 -14.21
CA ASP A 64 -7.45 14.77 -14.24
C ASP A 64 -8.07 13.84 -15.28
N GLY A 65 -9.22 13.26 -14.95
CA GLY A 65 -9.92 12.29 -15.77
C GLY A 65 -9.35 10.87 -15.68
N LEU A 66 -9.68 10.05 -16.68
CA LEU A 66 -9.32 8.63 -16.74
C LEU A 66 -7.84 8.47 -17.08
N HIS A 67 -7.18 7.55 -16.37
CA HIS A 67 -5.82 7.12 -16.63
C HIS A 67 -5.76 5.59 -16.56
N GLN A 68 -5.32 4.97 -17.65
CA GLN A 68 -5.09 3.54 -17.73
C GLN A 68 -3.91 3.13 -16.84
N GLY A 69 -4.15 2.12 -16.02
CA GLY A 69 -3.16 1.51 -15.14
C GLY A 69 -2.42 0.39 -15.83
N ILE A 70 -1.09 0.41 -15.71
CA ILE A 70 -0.25 -0.72 -16.13
C ILE A 70 0.45 -1.25 -14.89
N PHE A 71 0.17 -2.51 -14.59
CA PHE A 71 0.85 -3.25 -13.53
C PHE A 71 1.79 -4.26 -14.17
N LEU A 72 3.03 -3.83 -14.39
CA LEU A 72 4.05 -4.57 -15.15
C LEU A 72 4.23 -5.99 -14.59
N GLY A 73 3.92 -7.00 -15.42
CA GLY A 73 4.18 -8.41 -15.13
C GLY A 73 3.02 -9.21 -14.53
N HIS A 74 1.82 -8.64 -14.35
CA HIS A 74 0.71 -9.37 -13.74
C HIS A 74 -0.64 -9.06 -14.39
N ASN A 75 -1.43 -10.12 -14.61
CA ASN A 75 -2.84 -9.98 -14.97
C ASN A 75 -3.63 -9.58 -13.71
N THR A 76 -4.12 -8.35 -13.67
CA THR A 76 -4.89 -7.79 -12.56
C THR A 76 -6.25 -7.32 -13.02
N SER A 77 -7.22 -7.35 -12.11
CA SER A 77 -8.53 -6.71 -12.34
C SER A 77 -8.43 -5.19 -12.28
N TRP A 78 -7.37 -4.61 -11.73
CA TRP A 78 -7.17 -3.16 -11.72
C TRP A 78 -6.91 -2.63 -13.12
N ARG A 79 -7.63 -1.57 -13.51
CA ARG A 79 -7.59 -0.95 -14.85
C ARG A 79 -7.01 0.46 -14.86
N GLY A 80 -6.85 1.08 -13.70
CA GLY A 80 -6.34 2.43 -13.59
C GLY A 80 -7.05 3.28 -12.57
N LYS A 81 -7.05 4.58 -12.79
CA LYS A 81 -7.61 5.57 -11.87
C LYS A 81 -8.37 6.65 -12.63
N LYS A 82 -9.44 7.15 -12.03
CA LYS A 82 -10.11 8.38 -12.45
C LYS A 82 -9.80 9.47 -11.42
N PHE A 83 -9.15 10.53 -11.85
CA PHE A 83 -8.84 11.68 -11.00
C PHE A 83 -9.87 12.79 -11.19
N ASP A 84 -10.10 13.53 -10.10
CA ASP A 84 -10.85 14.78 -10.06
C ASP A 84 -9.92 15.81 -9.41
N ALA A 85 -9.14 16.49 -10.26
CA ALA A 85 -8.10 17.42 -9.83
C ALA A 85 -8.70 18.62 -9.07
N ALA A 86 -9.87 19.10 -9.50
CA ALA A 86 -10.54 20.26 -8.91
C ALA A 86 -10.92 20.03 -7.44
N ASN A 87 -11.22 18.78 -7.08
CA ASN A 87 -11.63 18.39 -5.73
C ASN A 87 -10.56 17.60 -4.97
N ALA A 88 -9.34 17.50 -5.51
CA ALA A 88 -8.22 16.76 -4.91
C ALA A 88 -8.61 15.33 -4.47
N LYS A 89 -9.31 14.60 -5.36
CA LYS A 89 -9.82 13.26 -5.09
C LYS A 89 -9.78 12.38 -6.35
N GLY A 90 -10.14 11.12 -6.19
CA GLY A 90 -10.34 10.21 -7.31
C GLY A 90 -10.79 8.84 -6.85
N ILE A 91 -10.80 7.89 -7.79
CA ILE A 91 -11.27 6.52 -7.55
C ILE A 91 -10.51 5.53 -8.43
N ASN A 92 -10.28 4.30 -7.93
CA ASN A 92 -9.69 3.24 -8.75
C ASN A 92 -10.75 2.61 -9.66
N LEU A 93 -10.29 2.16 -10.82
CA LEU A 93 -11.08 1.46 -11.81
C LEU A 93 -10.68 -0.01 -11.81
N PHE A 94 -11.67 -0.90 -11.77
CA PHE A 94 -11.48 -2.35 -11.84
C PHE A 94 -12.34 -2.95 -12.95
N ALA A 95 -11.93 -4.10 -13.47
CA ALA A 95 -12.78 -4.93 -14.31
C ALA A 95 -14.00 -5.42 -13.52
N GLY A 96 -15.17 -5.41 -14.15
CA GLY A 96 -16.40 -5.98 -13.63
C GLY A 96 -16.33 -7.50 -13.56
N HIS A 97 -17.15 -8.08 -12.68
CA HIS A 97 -17.38 -9.52 -12.70
C HIS A 97 -18.27 -9.88 -13.90
N ASN A 98 -17.96 -10.98 -14.58
CA ASN A 98 -18.71 -11.55 -15.72
C ASN A 98 -18.73 -10.72 -17.02
N THR A 99 -17.85 -9.72 -17.14
CA THR A 99 -17.64 -9.02 -18.40
C THR A 99 -16.59 -9.77 -19.20
N ALA A 100 -16.95 -10.27 -20.39
CA ALA A 100 -15.98 -10.80 -21.35
C ALA A 100 -14.82 -9.80 -21.55
N PRO A 101 -13.59 -10.26 -21.85
CA PRO A 101 -12.48 -9.35 -22.17
C PRO A 101 -12.91 -8.33 -23.23
N GLY A 102 -12.87 -7.03 -22.90
CA GLY A 102 -13.30 -5.95 -23.79
C GLY A 102 -14.77 -5.49 -23.67
N SER A 103 -15.55 -5.99 -22.70
CA SER A 103 -16.90 -5.46 -22.40
C SER A 103 -16.89 -4.43 -21.27
N ASP A 104 -17.70 -3.38 -21.45
CA ASP A 104 -17.70 -2.06 -20.78
C ASP A 104 -17.94 -2.01 -19.26
N GLY A 105 -17.93 -3.12 -18.53
CA GLY A 105 -18.13 -3.07 -17.09
C GLY A 105 -16.85 -2.66 -16.36
N GLN A 106 -16.53 -1.36 -16.34
CA GLN A 106 -15.60 -0.83 -15.34
C GLN A 106 -16.35 -0.59 -14.03
N VAL A 107 -15.77 -1.03 -12.91
CA VAL A 107 -16.32 -0.80 -11.58
C VAL A 107 -15.41 0.16 -10.83
N GLU A 108 -15.98 1.27 -10.40
CA GLU A 108 -15.34 2.26 -9.55
C GLU A 108 -15.31 1.76 -8.10
N LYS A 109 -14.12 1.63 -7.53
CA LYS A 109 -13.92 1.23 -6.13
C LYS A 109 -12.80 2.02 -5.50
N TYR A 110 -12.84 2.04 -4.16
CA TYR A 110 -11.75 2.57 -3.35
C TYR A 110 -11.42 4.03 -3.66
N PRO A 111 -12.32 4.97 -3.33
CA PRO A 111 -12.05 6.39 -3.46
C PRO A 111 -10.79 6.79 -2.67
N PHE A 112 -10.10 7.81 -3.15
CA PHE A 112 -8.88 8.33 -2.55
C PHE A 112 -8.88 9.86 -2.56
N LYS A 113 -8.05 10.43 -1.69
CA LYS A 113 -7.72 11.86 -1.69
C LYS A 113 -6.33 12.07 -2.27
N THR A 114 -6.10 13.22 -2.88
CA THR A 114 -4.79 13.58 -3.41
C THR A 114 -4.28 14.87 -2.79
N TRP A 115 -2.97 15.00 -2.67
CA TRP A 115 -2.32 16.26 -2.29
C TRP A 115 -0.82 16.21 -2.61
N GLN A 116 -0.22 17.37 -2.77
CA GLN A 116 1.23 17.48 -2.89
C GLN A 116 1.92 17.23 -1.55
N GLY A 117 3.00 16.46 -1.57
CA GLY A 117 3.87 16.35 -0.40
C GLY A 117 5.21 15.73 -0.72
N LYS A 118 6.09 15.67 0.28
CA LYS A 118 7.39 15.00 0.14
C LYS A 118 7.24 13.48 0.10
N GLY A 119 8.13 12.81 -0.64
CA GLY A 119 8.23 11.36 -0.67
C GLY A 119 8.30 10.72 0.73
N LEU A 120 7.71 9.53 0.87
CA LEU A 120 7.67 8.78 2.11
C LEU A 120 9.04 8.21 2.44
N LEU A 121 9.70 7.63 1.44
CA LEU A 121 11.09 7.18 1.51
C LEU A 121 12.05 8.27 0.99
N ASP A 122 11.64 9.03 -0.02
CA ASP A 122 12.47 10.00 -0.73
C ASP A 122 12.13 11.45 -0.36
N LYS A 123 12.61 11.90 0.80
CA LYS A 123 12.18 13.17 1.43
C LYS A 123 12.46 14.44 0.62
N LYS A 124 13.37 14.38 -0.35
CA LYS A 124 13.74 15.52 -1.20
C LYS A 124 12.81 15.71 -2.39
N LEU A 125 12.07 14.67 -2.78
CA LEU A 125 11.22 14.65 -3.97
C LEU A 125 9.80 15.10 -3.63
N ASP A 126 9.26 16.03 -4.41
CA ASP A 126 7.84 16.38 -4.37
C ASP A 126 7.04 15.39 -5.22
N VAL A 127 6.00 14.82 -4.62
CA VAL A 127 5.14 13.81 -5.24
C VAL A 127 3.68 14.19 -5.05
N LEU A 128 2.83 13.74 -5.96
CA LEU A 128 1.40 13.73 -5.70
C LEU A 128 1.08 12.46 -4.91
N LYS A 129 0.63 12.64 -3.67
CA LYS A 129 0.19 11.53 -2.82
C LYS A 129 -1.24 11.15 -3.17
N ILE A 130 -1.51 9.86 -3.12
CA ILE A 130 -2.84 9.25 -3.23
C ILE A 130 -3.08 8.49 -1.93
N ASP A 131 -3.98 8.98 -1.11
CA ASP A 131 -4.29 8.37 0.20
C ASP A 131 -5.67 7.73 0.19
N TYR A 132 -5.66 6.46 0.58
CA TYR A 132 -6.86 5.66 0.69
C TYR A 132 -7.49 5.71 2.09
N ASN A 133 -6.96 6.51 3.01
CA ASN A 133 -7.58 6.75 4.31
C ASN A 133 -8.84 7.63 4.19
N VAL A 134 -9.84 7.08 3.52
CA VAL A 134 -11.15 7.67 3.25
C VAL A 134 -12.20 6.81 3.95
N LYS A 135 -13.21 7.46 4.54
CA LYS A 135 -14.36 6.76 5.14
C LYS A 135 -15.04 5.91 4.08
N GLY A 136 -15.31 4.64 4.39
CA GLY A 136 -15.88 3.66 3.47
C GLY A 136 -14.87 2.69 2.87
N ASN A 137 -13.58 3.03 2.82
CA ASN A 137 -12.55 2.07 2.43
C ASN A 137 -12.33 1.01 3.52
N PRO A 138 -12.02 -0.25 3.16
CA PRO A 138 -11.61 -1.28 4.12
C PRO A 138 -10.41 -0.84 4.95
N PHE A 139 -10.33 -1.27 6.21
CA PHE A 139 -9.29 -0.81 7.15
C PHE A 139 -7.86 -1.05 6.64
N TRP A 140 -7.60 -2.19 6.00
CA TRP A 140 -6.29 -2.55 5.46
C TRP A 140 -5.86 -1.62 4.32
N LEU A 141 -6.81 -1.14 3.52
CA LEU A 141 -6.54 -0.26 2.40
C LEU A 141 -6.19 1.16 2.86
N ARG A 142 -6.74 1.59 4.01
CA ARG A 142 -6.43 2.91 4.61
C ARG A 142 -4.98 3.06 5.07
N LEU A 143 -4.22 1.96 5.08
CA LEU A 143 -2.78 1.97 5.37
C LEU A 143 -1.94 2.26 4.10
N ILE A 144 -2.56 2.27 2.92
CA ILE A 144 -1.86 2.47 1.65
C ILE A 144 -1.81 3.96 1.30
N VAL A 145 -0.62 4.40 0.89
CA VAL A 145 -0.40 5.69 0.24
C VAL A 145 0.42 5.45 -1.02
N ASP A 146 -0.16 5.73 -2.18
CA ASP A 146 0.61 5.78 -3.42
C ASP A 146 1.27 7.16 -3.56
N GLU A 147 2.44 7.18 -4.17
CA GLU A 147 3.16 8.38 -4.55
C GLU A 147 3.35 8.36 -6.05
N ILE A 148 2.92 9.39 -6.75
CA ILE A 148 3.10 9.47 -8.20
C ILE A 148 3.91 10.69 -8.60
N VAL A 149 4.75 10.48 -9.62
CA VAL A 149 5.52 11.52 -10.31
C VAL A 149 5.23 11.45 -11.80
N GLN A 150 5.36 12.59 -12.48
CA GLN A 150 5.29 12.64 -13.93
C GLN A 150 6.65 12.30 -14.53
N ILE A 151 6.66 11.38 -15.50
CA ILE A 151 7.87 10.92 -16.19
C ILE A 151 7.88 11.28 -17.68
N ALA A 152 6.71 11.53 -18.26
CA ALA A 152 6.54 12.09 -19.60
C ALA A 152 5.19 12.84 -19.68
N PRO A 153 4.89 13.58 -20.76
CA PRO A 153 3.57 14.17 -20.95
C PRO A 153 2.47 13.10 -20.83
N ASN A 154 1.54 13.28 -19.88
CA ASN A 154 0.46 12.33 -19.58
C ASN A 154 0.88 10.91 -19.15
N GLU A 155 2.14 10.71 -18.77
CA GLU A 155 2.65 9.45 -18.24
C GLU A 155 3.22 9.64 -16.84
N TYR A 156 2.76 8.78 -15.92
CA TYR A 156 3.13 8.86 -14.51
C TYR A 156 3.64 7.52 -14.01
N LEU A 157 4.66 7.58 -13.17
CA LEU A 157 5.16 6.44 -12.43
C LEU A 157 4.69 6.54 -10.98
N GLY A 158 3.99 5.52 -10.52
CA GLY A 158 3.49 5.40 -9.18
C GLY A 158 4.27 4.38 -8.36
N LYS A 159 4.41 4.68 -7.07
CA LYS A 159 5.02 3.83 -6.05
C LYS A 159 4.04 3.64 -4.90
N MET A 160 3.62 2.41 -4.67
CA MET A 160 2.72 2.06 -3.57
C MET A 160 3.52 1.85 -2.28
N ASN A 161 3.11 2.53 -1.21
CA ASN A 161 3.70 2.39 0.11
C ASN A 161 2.65 1.96 1.15
N LEU A 162 3.07 1.18 2.14
CA LEU A 162 2.30 0.82 3.32
C LEU A 162 2.77 1.58 4.54
N LYS A 163 1.83 2.16 5.29
CA LYS A 163 2.06 2.90 6.54
C LYS A 163 1.53 2.13 7.74
N ILE A 164 2.11 0.95 7.99
CA ILE A 164 1.73 0.11 9.13
C ILE A 164 2.30 0.68 10.44
N ILE A 165 3.56 1.13 10.41
CA ILE A 165 4.25 1.70 11.56
C ILE A 165 4.38 3.22 11.35
N PRO A 166 3.94 4.06 12.29
CA PRO A 166 4.12 5.51 12.19
C PRO A 166 5.59 5.89 11.96
N GLY A 167 5.85 6.69 10.93
CA GLY A 167 7.21 7.13 10.58
C GLY A 167 8.05 6.12 9.81
N PHE A 168 7.62 4.87 9.66
CA PHE A 168 8.36 3.81 8.96
C PHE A 168 7.51 3.19 7.83
N PRO A 169 7.44 3.85 6.65
CA PRO A 169 6.71 3.32 5.52
C PRO A 169 7.47 2.17 4.84
N PHE A 170 6.73 1.23 4.28
CA PHE A 170 7.28 0.12 3.49
C PHE A 170 6.94 0.30 2.01
N GLY A 171 7.93 0.29 1.13
CA GLY A 171 7.72 0.31 -0.32
C GLY A 171 7.27 -1.07 -0.80
N VAL A 172 6.21 -1.14 -1.62
CA VAL A 172 5.60 -2.42 -2.01
C VAL A 172 5.74 -2.74 -3.48
N LEU A 173 5.42 -1.79 -4.36
CA LEU A 173 5.43 -2.01 -5.81
C LEU A 173 5.44 -0.69 -6.58
N TYR A 174 5.79 -0.78 -7.87
CA TYR A 174 5.56 0.27 -8.86
C TYR A 174 4.36 -0.06 -9.74
N PHE A 175 3.71 0.98 -10.25
CA PHE A 175 2.67 0.91 -11.28
C PHE A 175 2.80 2.14 -12.20
N GLU A 176 2.24 2.08 -13.40
CA GLU A 176 2.19 3.22 -14.31
C GLU A 176 0.75 3.69 -14.50
N LEU A 177 0.60 4.97 -14.81
CA LEU A 177 -0.64 5.58 -15.25
C LEU A 177 -0.39 6.33 -16.55
N LYS A 178 -1.22 6.07 -17.55
CA LYS A 178 -1.19 6.76 -18.86
C LYS A 178 -2.57 7.29 -19.20
N LYS A 179 -2.65 8.50 -19.71
CA LYS A 179 -3.92 9.07 -20.18
C LYS A 179 -4.34 8.47 -21.51
#